data_AF-A0A1U7HJ66-F1
#
_entry.id   AF-A0A1U7HJ66-F1
#
_cell.length_a   1.000
_cell.length_b   1.000
_cell.length_c   1.000
_cell.angle_alpha   90.00
_cell.angle_beta   90.00
_cell.angle_gamma   90.00
#
_symmetry.space_group_name_H-M   'P 1'
#
loop_
_entity.id
_entity.type
_entity.pdbx_description
1 polymer ?
#
loop_
_entity_poly.entity_id
_entity_poly.type
_entity_poly.pdbx_seq_one_letter_code
_entity_poly.pdbx_strand_id
1 'polypeptide(L)'
;MKQDKASVKKLVKILIGAAWLDGRIQPEEREYLHHVATEKDVAADPEIQPLLNELKTVQPTECYEWIKEYLGEHPGSEAYQELLESISGLIYRDGEVATEEARLLTKLQSLDTTDSSSQGAYSSVLQGIQTLYRRWVSSQS
;
A
#
# COMPACT_ATOMS: atom_id res chain seq x y z
N MET A 1 -3.81 -2.27 18.19
CA MET A 1 -4.68 -3.42 17.84
C MET A 1 -3.82 -4.57 17.35
N LYS A 2 -4.21 -5.83 17.58
CA LYS A 2 -3.56 -6.98 16.91
C LYS A 2 -3.95 -6.91 15.44
N GLN A 3 -3.00 -6.69 14.54
CA GLN A 3 -3.23 -6.85 13.11
C GLN A 3 -3.51 -8.34 12.86
N ASP A 4 -4.74 -8.68 12.48
CA ASP A 4 -5.09 -10.04 12.09
C ASP A 4 -4.35 -10.42 10.80
N LYS A 5 -3.98 -11.69 10.65
CA LYS A 5 -3.23 -12.20 9.47
C LYS A 5 -3.93 -11.88 8.14
N ALA A 6 -5.27 -11.81 8.15
CA ALA A 6 -6.08 -11.38 7.01
C ALA A 6 -5.86 -9.89 6.63
N SER A 7 -5.72 -9.01 7.62
CA SER A 7 -5.42 -7.59 7.40
C SER A 7 -4.00 -7.39 6.91
N VAL A 8 -3.03 -8.12 7.47
CA VAL A 8 -1.63 -8.10 7.01
C VAL A 8 -1.52 -8.54 5.55
N LYS A 9 -2.23 -9.61 5.18
CA LYS A 9 -2.29 -10.08 3.79
C LYS A 9 -2.81 -8.99 2.85
N LYS A 10 -3.92 -8.33 3.20
CA LYS A 10 -4.48 -7.23 2.40
C LYS A 10 -3.49 -6.08 2.24
N LEU A 11 -2.79 -5.69 3.31
CA LEU A 11 -1.77 -4.64 3.25
C LEU A 11 -0.62 -5.00 2.32
N VAL A 12 -0.13 -6.25 2.37
CA VAL A 12 0.90 -6.74 1.45
C VAL A 12 0.40 -6.76 0.00
N LYS A 13 -0.85 -7.16 -0.26
CA LYS A 13 -1.45 -7.07 -1.61
C LYS A 13 -1.46 -5.63 -2.12
N ILE A 14 -1.90 -4.67 -1.29
CA ILE A 14 -1.92 -3.25 -1.63
C ILE A 14 -0.50 -2.74 -1.93
N LEU A 15 0.51 -3.16 -1.15
CA LEU A 15 1.90 -2.78 -1.38
C LEU A 15 2.44 -3.32 -2.71
N ILE A 16 2.15 -4.59 -3.03
CA ILE A 16 2.51 -5.19 -4.33
C ILE A 16 1.80 -4.46 -5.48
N GLY A 17 0.51 -4.14 -5.31
CA GLY A 17 -0.24 -3.37 -6.30
C GLY A 17 0.31 -1.96 -6.52
N ALA A 18 0.80 -1.30 -5.47
CA ALA A 18 1.47 0.00 -5.57
C ALA A 18 2.78 -0.09 -6.36
N ALA A 19 3.59 -1.14 -6.14
CA ALA A 19 4.80 -1.39 -6.91
C ALA A 19 4.50 -1.63 -8.40
N TRP A 20 3.37 -2.26 -8.72
CA TRP A 20 2.92 -2.49 -10.11
C TRP A 20 2.37 -1.26 -10.83
N LEU A 21 2.11 -0.14 -10.15
CA LEU A 21 1.43 1.01 -10.76
C LEU A 21 2.18 1.60 -11.96
N ASP A 22 3.50 1.44 -12.04
CA ASP A 22 4.31 1.86 -13.20
C ASP A 22 4.37 0.81 -14.33
N GLY A 23 3.65 -0.30 -14.19
CA GLY A 23 3.62 -1.42 -15.14
C GLY A 23 4.78 -2.41 -14.99
N ARG A 24 5.68 -2.21 -14.02
CA ARG A 24 6.75 -3.16 -13.65
C ARG A 24 7.18 -2.94 -12.20
N ILE A 25 7.57 -4.01 -11.52
CA ILE A 25 8.23 -3.94 -10.21
C ILE A 25 9.74 -3.81 -10.43
N GLN A 26 10.38 -2.86 -9.76
CA GLN A 26 11.84 -2.71 -9.81
C GLN A 26 12.55 -3.79 -8.99
N PRO A 27 13.80 -4.18 -9.31
CA PRO A 27 14.53 -5.22 -8.57
C PRO A 27 14.60 -4.97 -7.05
N GLU A 28 14.86 -3.73 -6.65
CA GLU A 28 14.97 -3.29 -5.26
C GLU A 28 13.60 -3.37 -4.56
N GLU A 29 12.54 -3.00 -5.29
CA GLU A 29 11.15 -3.11 -4.85
C GLU A 29 10.78 -4.59 -4.61
N ARG A 30 11.15 -5.48 -5.54
CA ARG A 30 10.93 -6.94 -5.44
C ARG A 30 11.61 -7.53 -4.21
N GLU A 31 12.90 -7.27 -4.03
CA GLU A 31 13.65 -7.80 -2.88
C GLU A 31 13.01 -7.37 -1.57
N TYR A 32 12.61 -6.10 -1.49
CA TYR A 32 11.94 -5.58 -0.31
C TYR A 32 10.55 -6.19 -0.09
N LEU A 33 9.73 -6.40 -1.13
CA LEU A 33 8.43 -7.07 -1.03
C LEU A 33 8.58 -8.50 -0.49
N HIS A 34 9.58 -9.24 -0.98
CA HIS A 34 9.90 -10.57 -0.48
C HIS A 34 10.33 -10.54 1.00
N HIS A 35 11.15 -9.56 1.38
CA HIS A 35 11.55 -9.36 2.77
C HIS A 35 10.32 -9.13 3.66
N VAL A 36 9.51 -8.10 3.37
CA VAL A 36 8.30 -7.78 4.14
C VAL A 36 7.35 -8.98 4.23
N ALA A 37 7.07 -9.66 3.12
CA ALA A 37 6.16 -10.80 3.14
C ALA A 37 6.70 -11.98 3.97
N THR A 38 8.02 -12.17 4.01
CA THR A 38 8.67 -13.19 4.84
C THR A 38 8.60 -12.82 6.31
N GLU A 39 8.91 -11.58 6.67
CA GLU A 39 8.84 -11.09 8.05
C GLU A 39 7.44 -11.16 8.65
N LYS A 40 6.43 -11.04 7.78
CA LYS A 40 5.02 -11.05 8.17
C LYS A 40 4.36 -12.42 8.04
N ASP A 41 5.12 -13.47 7.74
CA ASP A 41 4.65 -14.86 7.61
C ASP A 41 3.50 -15.03 6.58
N VAL A 42 3.58 -14.29 5.47
CA VAL A 42 2.62 -14.33 4.36
C VAL A 42 3.26 -14.63 3.00
N ALA A 43 4.58 -14.76 2.91
CA ALA A 43 5.27 -15.06 1.65
C ALA A 43 4.84 -16.38 0.98
N ALA A 44 4.45 -17.37 1.79
CA ALA A 44 3.96 -18.67 1.32
C ALA A 44 2.43 -18.72 1.14
N ASP A 45 1.71 -17.61 1.38
CA ASP A 45 0.27 -17.57 1.20
C ASP A 45 -0.07 -17.70 -0.30
N PRO A 46 -1.03 -18.58 -0.68
CA PRO A 46 -1.34 -18.87 -2.08
C PRO A 46 -1.91 -17.66 -2.85
N GLU A 47 -2.42 -16.63 -2.16
CA GLU A 47 -2.83 -15.37 -2.81
C GLU A 47 -1.66 -14.39 -2.99
N ILE A 48 -0.64 -14.46 -2.14
CA ILE A 48 0.51 -13.54 -2.14
C ILE A 48 1.64 -14.07 -3.02
N GLN A 49 1.93 -15.37 -2.92
CA GLN A 49 3.05 -16.00 -3.61
C GLN A 49 3.03 -15.75 -5.13
N PRO A 50 1.90 -15.85 -5.86
CA PRO A 50 1.90 -15.57 -7.30
C PRO A 50 2.16 -14.10 -7.63
N LEU A 51 1.75 -13.18 -6.75
CA LEU A 51 1.94 -11.75 -6.92
C LEU A 51 3.39 -11.35 -6.66
N LEU A 52 4.01 -11.90 -5.60
CA LEU A 52 5.42 -11.69 -5.25
C LEU A 52 6.38 -12.18 -6.33
N ASN A 53 6.11 -13.36 -6.89
CA ASN A 53 6.93 -13.95 -7.94
C ASN A 53 6.58 -13.43 -9.34
N GLU A 54 5.75 -12.38 -9.43
CA GLU A 54 5.32 -11.74 -10.68
C GLU A 54 4.68 -12.72 -11.68
N LEU A 55 4.14 -13.85 -11.20
CA LEU A 55 3.42 -14.83 -12.02
C LEU A 55 2.06 -14.29 -12.48
N LYS A 56 1.55 -13.26 -11.78
CA LYS A 56 0.36 -12.51 -12.13
C LYS A 56 0.66 -11.01 -12.04
N THR A 57 0.33 -10.28 -13.09
CA THR A 57 0.36 -8.82 -13.09
C THR A 57 -0.83 -8.26 -12.33
N VAL A 58 -0.63 -7.16 -11.61
CA VAL A 58 -1.69 -6.48 -10.86
C VAL A 58 -2.14 -5.25 -11.64
N GLN A 59 -3.42 -5.18 -11.98
CA GLN A 59 -3.99 -3.98 -12.57
C GLN A 59 -4.30 -2.93 -11.48
N PRO A 60 -4.18 -1.63 -11.78
CA PRO A 60 -4.56 -0.57 -10.82
C PRO A 60 -5.99 -0.73 -10.29
N THR A 61 -6.92 -1.20 -11.12
CA THR A 61 -8.31 -1.47 -10.73
C THR A 61 -8.43 -2.55 -9.66
N GLU A 62 -7.65 -3.64 -9.75
CA GLU A 62 -7.61 -4.68 -8.71
C GLU A 62 -7.06 -4.11 -7.40
N CYS A 63 -6.05 -3.23 -7.50
CA CYS A 63 -5.51 -2.57 -6.31
C CYS A 63 -6.53 -1.62 -5.66
N TYR A 64 -7.36 -0.93 -6.44
CA TYR A 64 -8.45 -0.10 -5.92
C TYR A 64 -9.50 -0.93 -5.19
N GLU A 65 -9.82 -2.12 -5.71
CA GLU A 65 -10.71 -3.06 -5.03
C GLU A 65 -10.13 -3.50 -3.67
N TRP A 66 -8.83 -3.80 -3.60
CA TRP A 66 -8.19 -4.16 -2.33
C TRP A 66 -8.19 -3.00 -1.31
N ILE A 67 -7.95 -1.77 -1.78
CA ILE A 67 -8.05 -0.58 -0.94
C ILE A 67 -9.49 -0.40 -0.45
N LYS A 68 -10.49 -0.51 -1.34
CA LYS A 68 -11.91 -0.45 -0.98
C LYS A 68 -12.29 -1.54 0.02
N GLU A 69 -11.84 -2.78 -0.17
CA GLU A 69 -12.08 -3.89 0.75
C GLU A 69 -11.40 -3.73 2.11
N TYR A 70 -10.31 -2.95 2.18
CA TYR A 70 -9.63 -2.64 3.43
C TYR A 70 -10.35 -1.50 4.16
N LEU A 71 -10.77 -0.48 3.42
CA LEU A 71 -11.37 0.75 3.94
C LEU A 71 -12.89 0.69 4.17
N GLY A 72 -13.59 -0.22 3.49
CA GLY A 72 -15.05 -0.31 3.51
C GLY A 72 -15.74 0.56 2.45
N GLU A 73 -17.08 0.60 2.49
CA GLU A 73 -17.93 1.23 1.47
C GLU A 73 -17.88 2.78 1.48
N HIS A 74 -17.52 3.40 2.61
CA HIS A 74 -17.44 4.86 2.76
C HIS A 74 -16.27 5.28 3.66
N PRO A 75 -15.03 5.23 3.16
CA PRO A 75 -13.89 5.73 3.94
C PRO A 75 -13.98 7.24 4.17
N GLY A 76 -13.97 7.63 5.44
CA GLY A 76 -13.61 8.98 5.84
C GLY A 76 -12.09 9.19 5.81
N SER A 77 -11.65 10.42 6.07
CA SER A 77 -10.23 10.77 6.18
C SER A 77 -9.47 9.92 7.21
N GLU A 78 -10.14 9.52 8.29
CA GLU A 78 -9.58 8.67 9.35
C GLU A 78 -9.25 7.26 8.84
N ALA A 79 -10.10 6.67 7.99
CA ALA A 79 -9.84 5.35 7.41
C ALA A 79 -8.61 5.38 6.48
N TYR A 80 -8.46 6.45 5.69
CA TYR A 80 -7.25 6.65 4.89
C TYR A 80 -6.00 6.84 5.74
N GLN A 81 -6.11 7.57 6.86
CA GLN A 81 -5.02 7.70 7.82
C GLN A 81 -4.63 6.35 8.41
N GLU A 82 -5.58 5.54 8.87
CA GLU A 82 -5.30 4.20 9.40
C GLU A 82 -4.65 3.27 8.37
N LEU A 83 -5.04 3.36 7.09
CA LEU A 83 -4.40 2.62 6.01
C LEU A 83 -2.95 3.05 5.83
N LEU A 84 -2.69 4.36 5.80
CA LEU A 84 -1.34 4.89 5.69
C LEU A 84 -0.50 4.48 6.90
N GLU A 85 -1.00 4.64 8.12
CA GLU A 85 -0.36 4.17 9.36
C GLU A 85 -0.06 2.68 9.33
N SER A 86 -0.97 1.87 8.80
CA SER A 86 -0.78 0.43 8.69
C SER A 86 0.28 0.05 7.68
N ILE A 87 0.35 0.77 6.54
CA ILE A 87 1.38 0.58 5.51
C ILE A 87 2.73 1.09 6.00
N SER A 88 2.76 2.25 6.65
CA SER A 88 3.99 2.79 7.22
C SER A 88 4.50 1.91 8.34
N GLY A 89 3.65 1.41 9.25
CA GLY A 89 4.06 0.43 10.27
C GLY A 89 4.43 -0.95 9.70
N LEU A 90 4.04 -1.23 8.45
CA LEU A 90 4.52 -2.40 7.71
C LEU A 90 5.94 -2.17 7.17
N ILE A 91 6.22 -0.93 6.72
CA ILE A 91 7.45 -0.58 5.99
C ILE A 91 8.57 -0.09 6.94
N TYR A 92 8.22 0.74 7.92
CA TYR A 92 9.08 1.37 8.90
C TYR A 92 9.04 0.59 10.22
N ARG A 93 10.21 0.29 10.77
CA ARG A 93 10.37 -0.37 12.08
C ARG A 93 10.52 0.61 13.25
N ASP A 94 11.05 1.80 12.99
CA ASP A 94 11.30 2.85 13.99
C ASP A 94 10.54 4.13 13.60
N GLY A 95 9.41 4.38 14.28
CA GLY A 95 8.74 5.65 14.63
C GLY A 95 8.74 6.92 13.74
N GLU A 96 9.50 7.05 12.66
CA GLU A 96 9.64 8.27 11.81
C GLU A 96 8.47 8.47 10.83
N VAL A 97 7.31 7.99 11.20
CA VAL A 97 6.18 7.78 10.29
C VAL A 97 5.23 8.99 10.25
N ALA A 98 5.04 9.67 11.39
CA ALA A 98 3.97 10.66 11.56
C ALA A 98 4.05 11.88 10.63
N THR A 99 5.26 12.34 10.27
CA THR A 99 5.42 13.57 9.45
C THR A 99 5.07 13.34 7.98
N GLU A 100 5.44 12.18 7.43
CA GLU A 100 5.23 11.88 6.02
C GLU A 100 3.76 11.52 5.74
N GLU A 101 3.09 10.87 6.70
CA GLU A 101 1.65 10.58 6.64
C GLU A 101 0.79 11.82 6.64
N ALA A 102 1.10 12.79 7.51
CA ALA A 102 0.37 14.05 7.57
C ALA A 102 0.48 14.83 6.25
N ARG A 103 1.67 14.83 5.62
CA ARG A 103 1.88 15.46 4.31
C ARG A 103 1.11 14.73 3.22
N LEU A 104 1.08 13.41 3.26
CA LEU A 104 0.35 12.62 2.29
C LEU A 104 -1.16 12.79 2.43
N LEU A 105 -1.70 12.75 3.65
CA LEU A 105 -3.11 13.01 3.95
C LEU A 105 -3.55 14.40 3.50
N THR A 106 -2.73 15.43 3.75
CA THR A 106 -3.00 16.79 3.26
C THR A 106 -3.12 16.81 1.74
N LYS A 107 -2.23 16.08 1.04
CA LYS A 107 -2.25 15.96 -0.41
C LYS A 107 -3.49 15.20 -0.90
N LEU A 108 -3.88 14.12 -0.23
CA LEU A 108 -5.10 13.36 -0.53
C LEU A 108 -6.37 14.20 -0.35
N GLN A 109 -6.48 14.94 0.76
CA GLN A 109 -7.62 15.83 1.02
C GLN A 109 -7.75 16.93 -0.04
N SER A 110 -6.64 17.44 -0.58
CA SER A 110 -6.66 18.40 -1.67
C SER A 110 -7.07 17.82 -3.03
N LEU A 111 -6.89 16.50 -3.23
CA LEU A 111 -7.25 15.80 -4.46
C LEU A 111 -8.71 15.34 -4.43
N ASP A 112 -9.20 14.88 -3.27
CA ASP A 112 -10.61 14.50 -3.04
C ASP A 112 -11.59 15.65 -3.32
N THR A 113 -11.16 16.91 -3.16
CA THR A 113 -11.99 18.09 -3.48
C THR A 113 -12.12 18.36 -4.97
N THR A 114 -11.35 17.70 -5.83
CA THR A 114 -11.26 18.02 -7.26
C THR A 114 -11.94 16.97 -8.15
N ASP A 115 -12.03 15.72 -7.71
CA ASP A 115 -12.66 14.62 -8.45
C ASP A 115 -13.77 13.96 -7.64
N SER A 116 -15.03 14.20 -8.02
CA SER A 116 -16.23 13.68 -7.35
C SER A 116 -16.46 12.17 -7.54
N SER A 117 -15.44 11.40 -7.90
CA SER A 117 -15.52 9.96 -8.15
C SER A 117 -14.63 9.18 -7.19
N SER A 118 -15.15 8.08 -6.65
CA SER A 118 -14.40 7.20 -5.72
C SER A 118 -13.09 6.67 -6.32
N GLN A 119 -12.98 6.60 -7.65
CA GLN A 119 -11.74 6.20 -8.34
C GLN A 119 -10.62 7.26 -8.26
N GLY A 120 -10.96 8.56 -8.25
CA GLY A 120 -9.99 9.63 -8.07
C GLY A 120 -9.32 9.59 -6.68
N ALA A 121 -10.13 9.32 -5.65
CA ALA A 121 -9.65 9.15 -4.29
C ALA A 121 -8.70 7.95 -4.17
N TYR A 122 -9.11 6.76 -4.65
CA TYR A 122 -8.28 5.54 -4.56
C TYR A 122 -7.00 5.64 -5.39
N SER A 123 -7.04 6.28 -6.56
CA SER A 123 -5.84 6.49 -7.38
C SER A 123 -4.83 7.40 -6.69
N SER A 124 -5.30 8.48 -6.05
CA SER A 124 -4.47 9.38 -5.26
C SER A 124 -3.82 8.68 -4.07
N VAL A 125 -4.59 7.85 -3.35
CA VAL A 125 -4.11 7.03 -2.23
C VAL A 125 -3.04 6.05 -2.69
N LEU A 126 -3.30 5.35 -3.80
CA LEU A 126 -2.36 4.39 -4.35
C LEU A 126 -1.04 5.05 -4.77
N GLN A 127 -1.08 6.22 -5.41
CA GLN A 127 0.12 7.02 -5.73
C GLN A 127 0.87 7.46 -4.46
N GLY A 128 0.13 7.80 -3.40
CA GLY A 128 0.69 8.15 -2.11
C GLY A 128 1.48 7.01 -1.47
N ILE A 129 0.85 5.84 -1.40
CA ILE A 129 1.47 4.60 -0.93
C ILE A 129 2.73 4.29 -1.75
N GLN A 130 2.63 4.38 -3.08
CA GLN A 130 3.76 4.13 -3.97
C GLN A 130 4.92 5.11 -3.72
N THR A 131 4.63 6.39 -3.46
CA THR A 131 5.66 7.39 -3.15
C THR A 131 6.37 7.10 -1.84
N LEU A 132 5.62 6.76 -0.78
CA LEU A 132 6.19 6.37 0.52
C LEU A 132 7.06 5.13 0.38
N TYR A 133 6.51 4.11 -0.27
CA TYR A 133 7.17 2.85 -0.54
C TYR A 133 8.50 3.02 -1.27
N ARG A 134 8.51 3.75 -2.40
CA ARG A 134 9.72 3.99 -3.18
C ARG A 134 10.79 4.74 -2.42
N ARG A 135 10.39 5.77 -1.66
CA ARG A 135 11.34 6.52 -0.83
C ARG A 135 12.05 5.60 0.14
N TRP A 136 11.29 4.72 0.80
CA TRP A 136 11.86 3.76 1.73
C TRP A 136 12.80 2.75 1.05
N VAL A 137 12.38 2.14 -0.05
CA VAL A 137 13.23 1.21 -0.82
C VAL A 137 14.54 1.91 -1.23
N SER A 138 14.45 3.17 -1.68
CA SER A 138 15.62 3.97 -2.05
C SER A 138 16.51 4.33 -0.85
N SER A 139 15.96 4.47 0.37
CA SER A 139 16.71 4.75 1.59
C SER A 139 17.42 3.53 2.17
N GLN A 140 17.03 2.33 1.76
CA GLN A 140 17.64 1.05 2.17
C GLN A 140 18.77 0.59 1.22
N SER A 141 19.00 1.34 0.13
CA SER A 141 19.95 1.02 -0.96
C SER A 141 21.30 1.71 -0.79
#